data_AF-A0A6C0IGX8-F1
#
_entry.id   AF-A0A6C0IGX8-F1
#
_cell.length_a   1.000
_cell.length_b   1.000
_cell.length_c   1.000
_cell.angle_alpha   90.00
_cell.angle_beta   90.00
_cell.angle_gamma   90.00
#
_symmetry.space_group_name_H-M   'P 1'
#
loop_
_entity.id
_entity.type
_entity.pdbx_description
1 polymer ?
#
loop_
_entity_poly.entity_id
_entity_poly.type
_entity_poly.pdbx_seq_one_letter_code
_entity_poly.pdbx_strand_id
1 'polypeptide(L)'
;MEINEELNDEINEELNDEWINNFEKTDKLYQEFYKDDIYYINLQTIYVNRKNEIDKIKQESYLLSSINYISREEILGILKRNLINNDKQYSLLSLLKYNITLEPDDIPNFLRRENGYSFLTSIKNIDAIKLEKSINMFHDLNDLILIFYEKSNELKETDPNNITKKIYLKSLSSNKRTIKKRYKD
;
A
#
# COMPACT_ATOMS: atom_id res chain seq x y z
N MET A 1 45.12 52.27 -43.36
CA MET A 1 45.68 52.49 -42.02
C MET A 1 44.53 52.90 -41.13
N GLU A 2 43.53 52.02 -40.93
CA GLU A 2 43.57 50.84 -40.05
C GLU A 2 43.94 51.25 -38.62
N ILE A 3 42.98 51.87 -37.93
CA ILE A 3 42.98 52.04 -36.48
C ILE A 3 41.51 51.93 -36.01
N ASN A 4 40.86 50.81 -36.28
CA ASN A 4 39.52 50.50 -35.74
C ASN A 4 39.38 48.98 -35.51
N GLU A 5 40.46 48.34 -35.04
CA GLU A 5 40.52 46.90 -34.77
C GLU A 5 40.94 46.60 -33.32
N GLU A 6 40.74 47.55 -32.40
CA GLU A 6 41.22 47.45 -31.00
C GLU A 6 40.12 47.63 -29.93
N LEU A 7 38.83 47.47 -30.26
CA LEU A 7 37.76 47.79 -29.30
C LEU A 7 36.57 46.84 -29.29
N ASN A 8 36.79 45.54 -29.49
CA ASN A 8 35.76 44.53 -29.16
C ASN A 8 36.33 43.20 -28.64
N ASP A 9 37.53 43.22 -28.05
CA ASP A 9 38.18 42.02 -27.47
C ASP A 9 37.82 41.73 -26.01
N GLU A 10 36.91 42.47 -25.36
CA GLU A 10 36.64 42.24 -23.92
C GLU A 10 35.15 42.37 -23.54
N ILE A 11 34.33 41.42 -23.97
CA ILE A 11 33.22 40.90 -23.13
C ILE A 11 33.05 39.40 -23.42
N ASN A 12 34.10 38.61 -23.16
CA ASN A 12 33.89 37.24 -22.70
C ASN A 12 33.81 37.30 -21.17
N GLU A 13 32.72 37.85 -20.65
CA GLU A 13 32.31 37.56 -19.27
C GLU A 13 31.88 36.09 -19.27
N GLU A 14 32.82 35.17 -19.09
CA GLU A 14 32.50 33.82 -18.62
C GLU A 14 31.72 33.99 -17.32
N LEU A 15 30.42 33.65 -17.36
CA LEU A 15 29.53 33.75 -16.22
C LEU A 15 30.13 32.89 -15.08
N ASN A 16 30.46 33.51 -13.94
CA ASN A 16 31.02 32.79 -12.81
C ASN A 16 29.94 31.91 -12.15
N ASP A 17 29.89 30.65 -12.56
CA ASP A 17 28.95 29.65 -12.08
C ASP A 17 29.44 28.90 -10.82
N GLU A 18 30.52 29.32 -10.17
CA GLU A 18 31.06 28.63 -8.99
C GLU A 18 30.04 28.55 -7.85
N TRP A 19 29.28 29.63 -7.62
CA TRP A 19 28.23 29.65 -6.61
C TRP A 19 27.12 28.62 -6.91
N ILE A 20 26.67 28.54 -8.17
CA ILE A 20 25.64 27.59 -8.62
C ILE A 20 26.13 26.15 -8.42
N ASN A 21 27.34 25.86 -8.88
CA ASN A 21 27.95 24.54 -8.74
C ASN A 21 28.14 24.12 -7.27
N ASN A 22 28.51 25.07 -6.40
CA ASN A 22 28.66 24.80 -4.97
C ASN A 22 27.30 24.59 -4.28
N PHE A 23 26.28 25.33 -4.69
CA PHE A 23 24.91 25.12 -4.22
C PHE A 23 24.41 23.72 -4.62
N GLU A 24 24.54 23.32 -5.89
CA GLU A 24 24.10 22.00 -6.36
C GLU A 24 24.80 20.84 -5.65
N LYS A 25 26.12 20.97 -5.40
CA LYS A 25 26.86 19.97 -4.63
C LYS A 25 26.35 19.85 -3.20
N THR A 26 26.02 20.99 -2.59
CA THR A 26 25.51 21.03 -1.23
C THR A 26 24.09 20.47 -1.15
N ASP A 27 23.22 20.85 -2.08
CA ASP A 27 21.83 20.39 -2.12
C ASP A 27 21.72 18.87 -2.35
N LYS A 28 22.60 18.30 -3.19
CA LYS A 28 22.70 16.84 -3.37
C LYS A 28 22.97 16.07 -2.08
N LEU A 29 23.74 16.64 -1.14
CA LEU A 29 23.99 16.02 0.17
C LEU A 29 22.72 15.96 1.03
N TYR A 30 21.74 16.83 0.78
CA TYR A 30 20.50 16.89 1.55
C TYR A 30 19.31 16.22 0.85
N GLN A 31 19.49 15.62 -0.34
CA GLN A 31 18.42 14.96 -1.09
C GLN A 31 17.70 13.87 -0.29
N GLU A 32 18.40 13.19 0.61
CA GLU A 32 17.80 12.15 1.46
C GLU A 32 16.78 12.71 2.47
N PHE A 33 16.86 14.00 2.81
CA PHE A 33 15.95 14.64 3.77
C PHE A 33 14.72 15.27 3.10
N TYR A 34 14.72 15.41 1.77
CA TYR A 34 13.56 15.90 1.06
C TYR A 34 12.52 14.80 0.87
N LYS A 35 11.26 15.24 0.76
CA LYS A 35 10.19 14.35 0.35
C LYS A 35 10.33 13.99 -1.11
N ASP A 36 10.23 12.70 -1.38
CA ASP A 36 10.23 12.18 -2.72
C ASP A 36 9.08 11.18 -2.91
N ASP A 37 8.82 10.89 -4.17
CA ASP A 37 7.85 9.91 -4.60
C ASP A 37 8.28 8.49 -4.23
N ILE A 38 7.32 7.67 -3.81
CA ILE A 38 7.57 6.28 -3.42
C ILE A 38 7.48 5.41 -4.67
N TYR A 39 8.61 4.75 -4.98
CA TYR A 39 8.74 3.83 -6.10
C TYR A 39 8.62 2.36 -5.67
N TYR A 40 8.96 2.06 -4.42
CA TYR A 40 8.90 0.73 -3.85
C TYR A 40 8.51 0.81 -2.37
N ILE A 41 8.03 -0.31 -1.83
CA ILE A 41 7.72 -0.48 -0.40
C ILE A 41 8.19 -1.85 0.06
N ASN A 42 8.25 -2.11 1.37
CA ASN A 42 8.38 -3.49 1.82
C ASN A 42 7.02 -4.15 1.93
N LEU A 43 7.00 -5.42 1.56
CA LEU A 43 5.87 -6.30 1.72
C LEU A 43 6.18 -7.27 2.86
N GLN A 44 5.47 -7.11 3.98
CA GLN A 44 5.63 -7.97 5.15
C GLN A 44 4.45 -8.92 5.24
N THR A 45 4.68 -10.20 4.96
CA THR A 45 3.67 -11.25 5.09
C THR A 45 3.90 -12.06 6.36
N ILE A 46 2.96 -11.97 7.28
CA ILE A 46 2.96 -12.65 8.58
C ILE A 46 1.97 -13.81 8.52
N TYR A 47 2.42 -15.01 8.82
CA TYR A 47 1.59 -16.22 8.89
C TYR A 47 1.38 -16.61 10.35
N VAL A 48 0.11 -16.71 10.74
CA VAL A 48 -0.33 -17.10 12.07
C VAL A 48 -0.97 -18.48 11.99
N ASN A 49 -0.50 -19.39 12.84
CA ASN A 49 -1.00 -20.77 12.90
C ASN A 49 -2.32 -20.88 13.69
N ARG A 50 -2.92 -22.07 13.70
CA ARG A 50 -4.17 -22.34 14.46
C ARG A 50 -4.05 -22.19 15.99
N LYS A 51 -2.83 -22.12 16.54
CA LYS A 51 -2.55 -21.87 17.97
C LYS A 51 -2.39 -20.38 18.28
N ASN A 52 -2.64 -19.50 17.31
CA ASN A 52 -2.42 -18.05 17.39
C ASN A 52 -0.96 -17.66 17.59
N GLU A 53 -0.02 -18.50 17.16
CA GLU A 53 1.41 -18.20 17.16
C GLU A 53 1.85 -17.78 15.75
N ILE A 54 2.84 -16.91 15.67
CA ILE A 54 3.46 -16.55 14.39
C ILE A 54 4.32 -17.74 13.94
N ASP A 55 3.92 -18.38 12.83
CA ASP A 55 4.63 -19.52 12.21
C ASP A 55 5.79 -19.02 11.35
N LYS A 56 5.56 -17.92 10.61
CA LYS A 56 6.52 -17.39 9.64
C LYS A 56 6.30 -15.91 9.39
N ILE A 57 7.39 -15.17 9.22
CA ILE A 57 7.39 -13.80 8.69
C ILE A 57 8.23 -13.83 7.40
N LYS A 58 7.66 -13.32 6.31
CA LYS A 58 8.35 -13.10 5.04
C LYS A 58 8.40 -11.60 4.77
N GLN A 59 9.56 -11.11 4.40
CA GLN A 59 9.75 -9.71 3.98
C GLN A 59 10.37 -9.70 2.59
N GLU A 60 9.83 -8.89 1.69
CA GLU A 60 10.38 -8.67 0.36
C GLU A 60 10.13 -7.23 -0.09
N SER A 61 11.04 -6.65 -0.87
CA SER A 61 10.80 -5.34 -1.50
C SER A 61 9.84 -5.50 -2.67
N TYR A 62 8.86 -4.61 -2.77
CA TYR A 62 7.84 -4.60 -3.81
C TYR A 62 7.94 -3.30 -4.61
N LEU A 63 8.34 -3.41 -5.87
CA LEU A 63 8.36 -2.30 -6.81
C LEU A 63 6.93 -1.98 -7.27
N LEU A 64 6.54 -0.71 -7.16
CA LEU A 64 5.22 -0.26 -7.54
C LEU A 64 5.12 -0.13 -9.07
N SER A 65 4.01 -0.61 -9.64
CA SER A 65 3.72 -0.39 -11.06
C SER A 65 3.39 1.06 -11.38
N SER A 66 2.86 1.79 -10.39
CA SER A 66 2.54 3.21 -10.48
C SER A 66 3.10 3.91 -9.25
N ILE A 67 3.79 5.02 -9.47
CA ILE A 67 4.38 5.83 -8.41
C ILE A 67 3.32 6.15 -7.35
N ASN A 68 3.66 5.99 -6.07
CA ASN A 68 2.77 6.25 -4.93
C ASN A 68 1.45 5.47 -4.90
N TYR A 69 1.31 4.41 -5.70
CA TYR A 69 0.02 3.78 -5.90
C TYR A 69 0.13 2.27 -6.09
N ILE A 70 -0.65 1.54 -5.29
CA ILE A 70 -0.83 0.09 -5.44
C ILE A 70 -2.23 -0.14 -5.99
N SER A 71 -2.32 -0.66 -7.21
CA SER A 71 -3.60 -1.00 -7.81
C SER A 71 -4.27 -2.16 -7.08
N ARG A 72 -5.59 -2.26 -7.24
CA ARG A 72 -6.36 -3.38 -6.70
C ARG A 72 -5.88 -4.72 -7.25
N GLU A 73 -5.51 -4.76 -8.52
CA GLU A 73 -5.02 -5.93 -9.24
C GLU A 73 -3.70 -6.43 -8.64
N GLU A 74 -2.77 -5.52 -8.32
CA GLU A 74 -1.51 -5.84 -7.65
C GLU A 74 -1.75 -6.44 -6.27
N ILE A 75 -2.64 -5.83 -5.47
CA ILE A 75 -3.01 -6.35 -4.15
C ILE A 75 -3.61 -7.75 -4.28
N LEU A 76 -4.54 -7.96 -5.21
CA LEU A 76 -5.11 -9.29 -5.46
C LEU A 76 -4.06 -10.31 -5.90
N GLY A 77 -3.07 -9.89 -6.69
CA GLY A 77 -1.92 -10.71 -7.08
C GLY A 77 -1.09 -11.12 -5.88
N ILE A 78 -0.72 -10.16 -5.02
CA ILE A 78 -0.02 -10.39 -3.76
C ILE A 78 -0.79 -11.38 -2.89
N LEU A 79 -2.09 -11.15 -2.69
CA LEU A 79 -2.93 -12.01 -1.85
C LEU A 79 -2.93 -13.45 -2.36
N LYS A 80 -3.21 -13.65 -3.66
CA LYS A 80 -3.27 -14.99 -4.27
C LYS A 80 -1.96 -15.77 -4.10
N ARG A 81 -0.81 -15.12 -4.26
CA ARG A 81 0.52 -15.74 -4.10
C ARG A 81 0.78 -16.21 -2.67
N ASN A 82 0.17 -15.58 -1.68
CA ASN A 82 0.40 -15.86 -0.26
C ASN A 82 -0.69 -16.73 0.40
N LEU A 83 -1.72 -17.17 -0.35
CA LEU A 83 -2.80 -18.04 0.17
C LEU A 83 -2.33 -19.45 0.52
N ILE A 84 -1.29 -19.96 -0.14
CA ILE A 84 -0.76 -21.30 0.07
C ILE A 84 0.73 -21.17 0.36
N ASN A 85 1.15 -21.69 1.51
CA ASN A 85 2.55 -21.72 1.89
C ASN A 85 2.83 -23.06 2.59
N ASN A 86 3.79 -23.84 2.06
CA ASN A 86 4.17 -25.18 2.55
C ASN A 86 2.96 -26.12 2.76
N ASP A 87 2.12 -26.27 1.72
CA ASP A 87 0.91 -27.11 1.71
C ASP A 87 -0.20 -26.72 2.71
N LYS A 88 0.01 -25.66 3.50
CA LYS A 88 -1.01 -25.07 4.37
C LYS A 88 -1.77 -23.98 3.61
N GLN A 89 -3.08 -23.99 3.77
CA GLN A 89 -3.94 -22.92 3.26
C GLN A 89 -4.11 -21.83 4.30
N TYR A 90 -4.11 -20.59 3.85
CA TYR A 90 -4.31 -19.42 4.69
C TYR A 90 -5.46 -18.55 4.17
N SER A 91 -6.04 -17.77 5.08
CA SER A 91 -6.94 -16.66 4.76
C SER A 91 -6.30 -15.36 5.20
N LEU A 92 -6.50 -14.29 4.44
CA LEU A 92 -6.17 -12.94 4.89
C LEU A 92 -7.01 -12.64 6.15
N LEU A 93 -6.32 -12.31 7.24
CA LEU A 93 -6.91 -11.83 8.49
C LEU A 93 -6.95 -10.30 8.51
N SER A 94 -5.84 -9.66 8.13
CA SER A 94 -5.72 -8.21 8.15
C SER A 94 -4.74 -7.70 7.09
N LEU A 95 -5.02 -6.50 6.58
CA LEU A 95 -4.16 -5.75 5.68
C LEU A 95 -3.89 -4.39 6.33
N LEU A 96 -2.62 -4.07 6.53
CA LEU A 96 -2.20 -2.82 7.16
C LEU A 96 -1.25 -2.09 6.22
N LYS A 97 -1.41 -0.78 6.15
CA LYS A 97 -0.51 0.14 5.44
C LYS A 97 0.23 0.98 6.46
N TYR A 98 1.54 0.95 6.41
CA TYR A 98 2.41 1.83 7.15
C TYR A 98 3.06 2.80 6.19
N ASN A 99 2.72 4.09 6.29
CA ASN A 99 3.24 5.12 5.39
C ASN A 99 3.63 6.36 6.18
N ILE A 100 4.93 6.66 6.22
CA ILE A 100 5.48 7.78 6.98
C ILE A 100 5.30 9.06 6.16
N THR A 101 4.45 9.96 6.64
CA THR A 101 4.10 11.21 5.94
C THR A 101 4.69 12.46 6.60
N LEU A 102 5.65 12.26 7.50
CA LEU A 102 6.28 13.32 8.30
C LEU A 102 6.97 14.37 7.42
N GLU A 103 6.81 15.64 7.75
CA GLU A 103 7.60 16.72 7.16
C GLU A 103 8.97 16.84 7.84
N PRO A 104 10.03 17.25 7.13
CA PRO A 104 11.36 17.41 7.73
C PRO A 104 11.34 18.34 8.95
N ASP A 105 10.55 19.41 8.89
CA ASP A 105 10.39 20.39 9.98
C ASP A 105 9.71 19.80 11.24
N ASP A 106 8.94 18.73 11.08
CA ASP A 106 8.20 18.09 12.17
C ASP A 106 9.02 16.98 12.86
N ILE A 107 10.16 16.56 12.32
CA ILE A 107 11.02 15.53 12.92
C ILE A 107 11.39 15.84 14.38
N PRO A 108 11.85 17.07 14.73
CA PRO A 108 12.19 17.37 16.11
C PRO A 108 10.99 17.26 17.06
N ASN A 109 9.78 17.57 16.56
CA ASN A 109 8.56 17.45 17.34
C ASN A 109 8.15 16.00 17.52
N PHE A 110 8.25 15.18 16.47
CA PHE A 110 8.02 13.74 16.51
C PHE A 110 8.94 13.04 17.52
N LEU A 111 10.24 13.39 17.54
CA LEU A 111 11.21 12.81 18.48
C LEU A 111 10.97 13.22 19.94
N ARG A 112 10.36 14.38 20.18
CA ARG A 112 10.11 14.92 21.53
C ARG A 112 8.75 14.55 22.09
N ARG A 113 7.78 14.16 21.25
CA ARG A 113 6.40 13.86 21.66
C ARG A 113 6.03 12.45 21.23
N GLU A 114 5.84 11.56 22.19
CA GLU A 114 5.56 10.14 21.94
C GLU A 114 4.18 9.86 21.32
N ASN A 115 3.18 10.73 21.49
CA ASN A 115 1.77 10.36 21.29
C ASN A 115 1.01 11.13 20.19
N GLY A 116 1.70 11.78 19.25
CA GLY A 116 1.07 12.65 18.24
C GLY A 116 0.79 12.03 16.87
N TYR A 117 1.52 10.97 16.50
CA TYR A 117 1.59 10.52 15.10
C TYR A 117 1.26 9.03 14.98
N SER A 118 0.38 8.70 14.05
CA SER A 118 0.03 7.31 13.70
C SER A 118 0.14 7.13 12.19
N PHE A 119 1.19 6.44 11.76
CA PHE A 119 1.45 6.14 10.34
C PHE A 119 0.87 4.78 9.90
N LEU A 120 0.49 3.93 10.88
CA LEU A 120 -0.13 2.64 10.63
C LEU A 120 -1.64 2.79 10.45
N THR A 121 -2.16 2.26 9.35
CA THR A 121 -3.58 2.30 9.00
C THR A 121 -4.07 0.91 8.62
N SER A 122 -5.24 0.51 9.13
CA SER A 122 -5.88 -0.76 8.76
C SER A 122 -6.77 -0.57 7.54
N ILE A 123 -6.53 -1.38 6.50
CA ILE A 123 -7.29 -1.37 5.26
C ILE A 123 -8.43 -2.38 5.37
N LYS A 124 -9.66 -1.88 5.43
CA LYS A 124 -10.86 -2.70 5.59
C LYS A 124 -11.32 -3.36 4.28
N ASN A 125 -11.13 -2.67 3.16
CA ASN A 125 -11.59 -3.10 1.85
C ASN A 125 -10.40 -3.30 0.92
N ILE A 126 -10.41 -4.40 0.15
CA ILE A 126 -9.41 -4.65 -0.88
C ILE A 126 -9.75 -3.79 -2.10
N ASP A 127 -9.26 -2.56 -2.04
CA ASP A 127 -9.28 -1.57 -3.11
C ASP A 127 -7.87 -1.00 -3.29
N ALA A 128 -7.70 -0.11 -4.25
CA ALA A 128 -6.42 0.52 -4.50
C ALA A 128 -5.92 1.34 -3.29
N ILE A 129 -4.60 1.30 -3.08
CA ILE A 129 -3.94 1.95 -1.97
C ILE A 129 -3.12 3.12 -2.51
N LYS A 130 -3.40 4.32 -1.99
CA LYS A 130 -2.58 5.51 -2.20
C LYS A 130 -1.55 5.64 -1.08
N LEU A 131 -0.32 5.93 -1.47
CA LEU A 131 0.80 6.26 -0.59
C LEU A 131 1.09 7.76 -0.76
N GLU A 132 1.32 8.45 0.35
CA GLU A 132 1.76 9.85 0.30
C GLU A 132 3.28 9.89 0.20
N LYS A 133 3.80 10.98 -0.39
CA LYS A 133 5.24 11.21 -0.47
C LYS A 133 5.88 11.16 0.92
N SER A 134 7.05 10.55 0.98
CA SER A 134 7.80 10.36 2.22
C SER A 134 9.19 10.94 2.06
N ILE A 135 9.83 11.28 3.19
CA ILE A 135 11.23 11.67 3.21
C ILE A 135 12.04 10.50 2.66
N ASN A 136 12.94 10.76 1.72
CA ASN A 136 13.67 9.73 0.98
C ASN A 136 14.40 8.75 1.94
N MET A 137 15.01 9.26 3.01
CA MET A 137 15.63 8.45 4.07
C MET A 137 14.67 7.47 4.76
N PHE A 138 13.35 7.71 4.74
CA PHE A 138 12.33 6.87 5.35
C PHE A 138 11.57 6.00 4.35
N HIS A 139 11.98 5.98 3.08
CA HIS A 139 11.29 5.18 2.05
C HIS A 139 11.28 3.70 2.39
N ASP A 140 12.39 3.19 2.91
CA ASP A 140 12.60 1.81 3.37
C ASP A 140 11.80 1.43 4.61
N LEU A 141 11.14 2.39 5.26
CA LEU A 141 10.24 2.14 6.38
C LEU A 141 8.79 1.96 5.93
N ASN A 142 8.43 2.31 4.70
CA ASN A 142 7.05 2.20 4.22
C ASN A 142 6.73 0.73 3.91
N ASP A 143 5.69 0.22 4.58
CA ASP A 143 5.37 -1.20 4.56
C ASP A 143 3.89 -1.45 4.23
N LEU A 144 3.65 -2.49 3.43
CA LEU A 144 2.36 -3.15 3.34
C LEU A 144 2.44 -4.47 4.11
N ILE A 145 1.70 -4.55 5.22
CA ILE A 145 1.71 -5.68 6.13
C ILE A 145 0.46 -6.52 5.91
N LEU A 146 0.64 -7.80 5.62
CA LEU A 146 -0.42 -8.77 5.42
C LEU A 146 -0.35 -9.83 6.50
N ILE A 147 -1.41 -9.97 7.27
CA ILE A 147 -1.52 -10.99 8.29
C ILE A 147 -2.44 -12.08 7.75
N PHE A 148 -1.91 -13.30 7.65
CA PHE A 148 -2.60 -14.48 7.19
C PHE A 148 -2.82 -15.45 8.34
N TYR A 149 -4.02 -16.01 8.44
CA TYR A 149 -4.37 -17.02 9.43
C TYR A 149 -4.60 -18.38 8.78
N GLU A 150 -3.99 -19.41 9.36
CA GLU A 150 -4.07 -20.79 8.87
C GLU A 150 -5.50 -21.31 8.88
N LYS A 151 -5.94 -21.86 7.74
CA LYS A 151 -7.24 -22.53 7.62
C LYS A 151 -7.12 -23.97 8.07
N SER A 152 -8.19 -24.50 8.66
CA SER A 152 -8.32 -25.94 8.85
C SER A 152 -8.52 -26.61 7.49
N ASN A 153 -7.61 -27.52 7.12
CA ASN A 153 -7.80 -28.44 5.99
C ASN A 153 -8.79 -29.56 6.32
N GLU A 154 -9.18 -29.70 7.58
CA GLU A 154 -10.31 -30.54 7.98
C GLU A 154 -11.55 -30.00 7.26
N LEU A 155 -12.15 -30.84 6.41
CA LEU A 155 -13.57 -30.74 6.11
C LEU A 155 -14.23 -30.49 7.46
N LYS A 156 -14.86 -29.33 7.65
CA LYS A 156 -15.66 -29.11 8.85
C LYS A 156 -16.55 -30.34 8.94
N GLU A 157 -16.34 -31.19 9.95
CA GLU A 157 -17.36 -32.11 10.41
C GLU A 157 -18.45 -31.19 10.93
N THR A 158 -19.24 -30.64 10.01
CA THR A 158 -20.47 -29.97 10.34
C THR A 158 -21.27 -31.06 11.01
N ASP A 159 -21.51 -30.87 12.30
CA ASP A 159 -22.57 -31.54 13.03
C ASP A 159 -23.75 -31.71 12.05
N PRO A 160 -24.21 -32.95 11.75
CA PRO A 160 -25.18 -33.19 10.68
C PRO A 160 -26.47 -32.37 10.82
N ASN A 161 -26.70 -31.80 12.00
CA ASN A 161 -27.80 -30.90 12.34
C ASN A 161 -27.64 -29.45 11.82
N ASN A 162 -26.44 -29.03 11.36
CA ASN A 162 -26.16 -27.65 10.91
C ASN A 162 -25.95 -27.52 9.39
N ILE A 163 -26.41 -28.50 8.60
CA ILE A 163 -26.40 -28.43 7.13
C ILE A 163 -27.71 -27.78 6.65
N THR A 164 -27.70 -26.47 6.39
CA THR A 164 -28.73 -25.84 5.56
C THR A 164 -28.54 -26.26 4.11
N LYS A 165 -29.37 -27.20 3.63
CA LYS A 165 -29.39 -27.59 2.22
C LYS A 165 -29.90 -26.44 1.37
N LYS A 166 -29.15 -26.08 0.32
CA LYS A 166 -29.58 -25.10 -0.70
C LYS A 166 -30.87 -25.59 -1.35
N ILE A 167 -31.99 -24.92 -1.08
CA ILE A 167 -33.29 -25.26 -1.65
C ILE A 167 -33.36 -24.63 -3.03
N TYR A 168 -33.38 -25.47 -4.07
CA TYR A 168 -33.76 -25.03 -5.40
C TYR A 168 -35.28 -24.95 -5.47
N LEU A 169 -35.82 -23.75 -5.27
CA LEU A 169 -37.23 -23.50 -5.56
C LEU A 169 -37.42 -23.65 -7.08
N LYS A 170 -37.86 -24.83 -7.51
CA LYS A 170 -38.38 -24.99 -8.88
C LYS A 170 -39.58 -24.06 -8.95
N SER A 171 -39.43 -22.96 -9.68
CA SER A 171 -40.57 -22.14 -10.10
C SER A 171 -41.47 -23.06 -10.91
N LEU A 172 -42.48 -23.62 -10.25
CA LEU A 172 -43.64 -24.20 -10.90
C LEU A 172 -44.37 -23.03 -11.54
N SER A 173 -43.92 -22.65 -12.74
CA SER A 173 -44.68 -21.80 -13.63
C SER A 173 -46.01 -22.52 -13.91
N SER A 174 -47.06 -22.20 -13.15
CA SER A 174 -48.45 -22.22 -13.62
C SER A 174 -49.40 -21.62 -12.58
N ASN A 175 -49.88 -20.40 -12.87
CA ASN A 175 -51.25 -19.94 -12.62
C ASN A 175 -51.88 -20.14 -11.23
N LYS A 176 -51.48 -19.33 -10.24
CA LYS A 176 -52.41 -18.93 -9.17
C LYS A 176 -52.63 -17.42 -9.21
N ARG A 177 -53.65 -17.00 -9.98
CA ARG A 177 -54.25 -15.68 -9.84
C ARG A 177 -54.79 -15.55 -8.42
N THR A 178 -54.21 -14.69 -7.60
CA THR A 178 -54.81 -14.28 -6.33
C THR A 178 -56.08 -13.49 -6.63
N ILE A 179 -57.24 -14.12 -6.44
CA ILE A 179 -58.53 -13.42 -6.45
C ILE A 179 -58.62 -12.64 -5.14
N LYS A 180 -58.53 -11.31 -5.24
CA LYS A 180 -58.76 -10.40 -4.11
C LYS A 180 -60.26 -10.45 -3.78
N LYS A 181 -60.65 -11.11 -2.68
CA LYS A 181 -62.04 -11.05 -2.19
C LYS A 181 -62.36 -9.60 -1.83
N ARG A 182 -63.23 -8.95 -2.61
CA ARG A 182 -63.91 -7.72 -2.17
C ARG A 182 -65.04 -8.14 -1.25
N TYR A 183 -65.06 -7.60 -0.04
CA TYR A 183 -66.23 -7.68 0.83
C TYR A 183 -67.37 -6.89 0.17
N LYS A 184 -68.58 -7.45 0.17
CA LYS A 184 -69.81 -6.74 -0.21
C LYS A 184 -70.31 -5.99 1.03
N ASP A 185 -70.67 -4.73 0.83
CA ASP A 185 -71.44 -3.91 1.78
C ASP A 185 -72.84 -4.50 2.03
#